data_AF-A0A5M9JWA5-F1
#
_entry.id   AF-A0A5M9JWA5-F1
#
_cell.length_a   1.000
_cell.length_b   1.000
_cell.length_c   1.000
_cell.angle_alpha   90.00
_cell.angle_beta   90.00
_cell.angle_gamma   90.00
#
_symmetry.space_group_name_H-M   'P 1'
#
loop_
_entity.id
_entity.type
_entity.pdbx_description
1 polymer ?
#
loop_
_entity_poly.entity_id
_entity_poly.type
_entity_poly.pdbx_seq_one_letter_code
_entity_poly.pdbx_strand_id
1 'polypeptide(L)'
;MNTSSTQPYRLPTNNISIKVLAEGAANVIYQITVHSRSREVAETETNKDYDDLEYLTGKLLRLRKDVPSTAPTSESHQRWLGYILPLFQPEQLVTQELVYIGHLNVIPGLNTDLRRFDNPGGTSTSNHLAPPPKGKFYRSRAQSGTFLAKDDFGLLVTDMAPKKSAQETVVEFKPKWLSTSREIPPKAIRCRTCALHARTPRGSWGREKKYRSSILSLPAQPC
;
A
#
# COMPACT_ATOMS: atom_id res chain seq x y z
N MET A 1 29.15 -0.83 -10.57
CA MET A 1 27.81 -1.35 -10.84
C MET A 1 27.08 -0.30 -11.67
N ASN A 2 26.59 -0.67 -12.86
CA ASN A 2 26.08 0.22 -13.90
C ASN A 2 25.04 1.22 -13.37
N THR A 3 25.39 2.51 -13.35
CA THR A 3 24.44 3.62 -13.21
C THR A 3 23.90 3.95 -14.60
N SER A 4 23.18 3.01 -15.21
CA SER A 4 22.39 3.34 -16.40
C SER A 4 21.23 4.21 -15.92
N SER A 5 21.22 5.47 -16.34
CA SER A 5 20.07 6.37 -16.18
C SER A 5 18.92 5.83 -17.04
N THR A 6 18.23 4.81 -16.53
CA THR A 6 16.93 4.42 -17.07
C THR A 6 15.96 5.50 -16.65
N GLN A 7 15.46 6.27 -17.62
CA GLN A 7 14.35 7.17 -17.38
C GLN A 7 13.21 6.37 -16.72
N PRO A 8 12.52 6.95 -15.73
CA PRO A 8 11.42 6.26 -15.08
C PRO A 8 10.35 5.93 -16.12
N TYR A 9 9.75 4.75 -16.00
CA TYR A 9 8.60 4.39 -16.83
C TYR A 9 7.53 5.47 -16.74
N ARG A 10 6.81 5.68 -17.85
CA ARG A 10 5.68 6.59 -17.90
C ARG A 10 4.39 5.78 -17.85
N LEU A 11 3.51 6.06 -16.90
CA LEU A 11 2.23 5.34 -16.81
C LEU A 11 1.35 5.71 -18.03
N PRO A 12 0.70 4.77 -18.73
CA PRO A 12 -0.03 5.10 -19.97
C PRO A 12 -1.29 5.93 -19.69
N THR A 13 -1.65 6.78 -20.65
CA THR A 13 -2.85 7.64 -20.56
C THR A 13 -4.16 6.89 -20.80
N ASN A 14 -4.12 5.86 -21.64
CA ASN A 14 -5.28 5.11 -22.09
C ASN A 14 -5.15 3.63 -21.71
N ASN A 15 -6.24 2.89 -21.85
CA ASN A 15 -6.29 1.44 -21.64
C ASN A 15 -5.90 0.98 -20.22
N ILE A 16 -5.94 1.88 -19.23
CA ILE A 16 -5.76 1.50 -17.82
C ILE A 16 -6.89 2.04 -16.95
N SER A 17 -7.18 1.31 -15.87
CA SER A 17 -7.96 1.81 -14.75
C SER A 17 -7.17 1.67 -13.44
N ILE A 18 -7.35 2.65 -12.56
CA ILE A 18 -6.67 2.74 -11.28
C ILE A 18 -7.72 2.68 -10.18
N LYS A 19 -7.68 1.66 -9.33
CA LYS A 19 -8.67 1.44 -8.26
C LYS A 19 -7.99 1.34 -6.91
N VAL A 20 -8.54 1.99 -5.90
CA VAL A 20 -7.99 1.89 -4.54
C VAL A 20 -8.05 0.44 -4.03
N LEU A 21 -6.95 -0.04 -3.48
CA LEU A 21 -6.81 -1.40 -2.96
C LEU A 21 -6.64 -1.39 -1.44
N ALA A 22 -5.71 -0.57 -0.94
CA ALA A 22 -5.38 -0.51 0.47
C ALA A 22 -4.84 0.88 0.84
N GLU A 23 -4.79 1.17 2.14
CA GLU A 23 -4.25 2.43 2.65
C GLU A 23 -3.46 2.21 3.95
N GLY A 24 -2.34 2.93 4.07
CA GLY A 24 -1.60 3.10 5.31
C GLY A 24 -1.58 4.56 5.77
N ALA A 25 -0.83 4.85 6.84
CA ALA A 25 -0.75 6.20 7.39
C ALA A 25 -0.20 7.23 6.37
N ALA A 26 0.78 6.83 5.55
CA ALA A 26 1.54 7.72 4.68
C ALA A 26 1.32 7.47 3.17
N ASN A 27 0.62 6.41 2.78
CA ASN A 27 0.50 6.01 1.39
C ASN A 27 -0.86 5.36 1.12
N VAL A 28 -1.32 5.45 -0.12
CA VAL A 28 -2.46 4.71 -0.64
C VAL A 28 -1.96 3.79 -1.75
N ILE A 29 -2.44 2.54 -1.77
CA ILE A 29 -2.10 1.52 -2.75
C ILE A 29 -3.29 1.35 -3.70
N TYR A 30 -3.00 1.37 -4.98
CA TYR A 30 -3.95 1.22 -6.06
C TYR A 30 -3.61 0.00 -6.91
N GLN A 31 -4.65 -0.73 -7.30
CA GLN A 31 -4.59 -1.73 -8.34
C GLN A 31 -4.63 -1.04 -9.70
N ILE A 32 -3.73 -1.42 -10.60
CA ILE A 32 -3.76 -1.03 -12.01
C ILE A 32 -4.35 -2.21 -12.79
N THR A 33 -5.35 -1.94 -13.63
CA THR A 33 -5.90 -2.94 -14.58
C THR A 33 -5.66 -2.45 -15.99
N VAL A 34 -5.04 -3.28 -16.82
CA VAL A 34 -4.86 -3.00 -18.25
C VAL A 34 -6.05 -3.58 -19.02
N HIS A 35 -6.69 -2.74 -19.82
CA HIS A 35 -7.83 -3.11 -20.67
C HIS A 35 -7.33 -3.47 -22.06
N SER A 36 -7.61 -4.70 -22.46
CA SER A 36 -7.43 -5.12 -23.85
C SER A 36 -8.39 -4.36 -24.76
N ARG A 37 -7.91 -3.73 -25.84
CA ARG A 37 -8.81 -3.21 -26.88
C ARG A 37 -9.62 -4.39 -27.45
N SER A 38 -10.92 -4.22 -27.60
CA SER A 38 -11.78 -5.21 -28.27
C SER A 38 -11.22 -5.47 -29.68
N ARG A 39 -10.96 -6.75 -30.00
CA ARG A 39 -10.36 -7.24 -31.25
C ARG A 39 -11.28 -7.10 -32.48
N GLU A 40 -12.06 -6.03 -32.60
CA GLU A 40 -13.00 -5.88 -33.72
C GLU A 40 -12.53 -4.91 -34.81
N VAL A 41 -11.48 -4.11 -34.58
CA VAL A 41 -10.92 -3.24 -35.64
C VAL A 41 -9.41 -3.08 -35.48
N ALA A 42 -8.61 -4.04 -35.98
CA ALA A 42 -7.23 -3.81 -36.45
C ALA A 42 -6.56 -5.14 -36.85
N GLU A 43 -6.82 -5.61 -38.07
CA GLU A 43 -5.96 -6.59 -38.75
C GLU A 43 -4.75 -5.94 -39.44
N THR A 44 -4.38 -4.69 -39.11
CA THR A 44 -3.37 -3.95 -39.89
C THR A 44 -2.37 -3.12 -39.11
N GLU A 45 -2.33 -3.18 -37.78
CA GLU A 45 -1.27 -2.54 -37.01
C GLU A 45 -0.60 -3.54 -36.06
N THR A 46 0.71 -3.67 -36.23
CA THR A 46 1.61 -4.60 -35.55
C THR A 46 1.36 -4.68 -34.04
N ASN A 47 1.35 -5.91 -33.50
CA ASN A 47 1.33 -6.33 -32.08
C ASN A 47 2.43 -5.68 -31.18
N LYS A 48 2.63 -4.37 -31.19
CA LYS A 48 3.63 -3.65 -30.36
C LYS A 48 3.02 -3.04 -29.09
N ASP A 49 1.76 -2.61 -29.16
CA ASP A 49 1.08 -1.87 -28.08
C ASP A 49 0.80 -2.74 -26.82
N TYR A 50 0.82 -4.07 -26.95
CA TYR A 50 0.65 -5.00 -25.82
C TYR A 50 1.96 -5.35 -25.11
N ASP A 51 3.07 -5.40 -25.84
CA ASP A 51 4.40 -5.68 -25.30
C ASP A 51 4.86 -4.51 -24.40
N ASP A 52 4.47 -3.29 -24.78
CA ASP A 52 4.83 -2.05 -24.09
C ASP A 52 4.20 -1.89 -22.68
N LEU A 53 3.20 -2.69 -22.30
CA LEU A 53 2.54 -2.62 -20.98
C LEU A 53 2.87 -3.80 -20.05
N GLU A 54 3.74 -4.71 -20.47
CA GLU A 54 4.11 -5.89 -19.66
C GLU A 54 4.68 -5.47 -18.29
N TYR A 55 5.39 -4.35 -18.22
CA TYR A 55 5.98 -3.80 -16.98
C TYR A 55 4.94 -3.47 -15.89
N LEU A 56 3.65 -3.36 -16.23
CA LEU A 56 2.55 -3.16 -15.27
C LEU A 56 2.01 -4.49 -14.70
N THR A 57 2.31 -5.61 -15.33
CA THR A 57 1.81 -6.93 -14.94
C THR A 57 2.35 -7.31 -13.57
N GLY A 58 1.46 -7.68 -12.66
CA GLY A 58 1.83 -8.04 -11.29
C GLY A 58 2.36 -6.87 -10.46
N LYS A 59 2.06 -5.62 -10.83
CA LYS A 59 2.43 -4.43 -10.07
C LYS A 59 1.21 -3.72 -9.48
N LEU A 60 1.43 -3.03 -8.37
CA LEU A 60 0.52 -2.10 -7.72
C LEU A 60 1.10 -0.69 -7.78
N LEU A 61 0.23 0.31 -7.87
CA LEU A 61 0.63 1.72 -7.81
C LEU A 61 0.54 2.24 -6.38
N ARG A 62 1.67 2.67 -5.81
CA ARG A 62 1.73 3.30 -4.50
C ARG A 62 1.90 4.81 -4.66
N LEU A 63 0.97 5.56 -4.09
CA LEU A 63 0.97 7.03 -4.09
C LEU A 63 1.08 7.58 -2.67
N ARG A 64 1.86 8.65 -2.50
CA ARG A 64 2.08 9.27 -1.19
C ARG A 64 0.87 10.10 -0.74
N LYS A 65 0.61 10.06 0.57
CA LYS A 65 -0.32 10.97 1.22
C LYS A 65 0.36 12.29 1.56
N ASP A 66 -0.44 13.34 1.64
CA ASP A 66 -0.05 14.66 2.09
C ASP A 66 -0.03 14.70 3.62
N VAL A 67 1.09 14.25 4.19
CA VAL A 67 1.34 14.27 5.63
C VAL A 67 2.71 14.88 5.89
N PRO A 68 2.91 15.60 7.02
CA PRO A 68 4.18 16.29 7.28
C PRO A 68 5.43 15.39 7.32
N SER A 69 5.24 14.08 7.53
CA SER A 69 6.31 13.11 7.64
C SER A 69 6.75 12.48 6.31
N THR A 70 6.11 12.80 5.18
CA THR A 70 6.48 12.26 3.86
C THR A 70 7.29 13.28 3.07
N ALA A 71 8.34 12.80 2.40
CA ALA A 71 9.03 13.53 1.35
C ALA A 71 8.40 13.23 -0.02
N PRO A 72 8.70 14.02 -1.08
CA PRO A 72 8.33 13.69 -2.46
C PRO A 72 8.73 12.25 -2.83
N THR A 73 7.95 11.63 -3.71
CA THR A 73 8.12 10.20 -4.06
C THR A 73 9.49 9.94 -4.67
N SER A 74 9.95 10.79 -5.60
CA SER A 74 11.25 10.68 -6.26
C SER A 74 12.41 10.76 -5.27
N GLU A 75 12.37 11.72 -4.34
CA GLU A 75 13.40 11.87 -3.30
C GLU A 75 13.41 10.67 -2.34
N SER A 76 12.23 10.23 -1.90
CA SER A 76 12.10 9.04 -1.04
C SER A 76 12.66 7.80 -1.72
N HIS A 77 12.43 7.63 -3.02
CA HIS A 77 12.97 6.52 -3.80
C HIS A 77 14.50 6.62 -3.94
N GLN A 78 15.05 7.80 -4.22
CA GLN A 78 16.50 8.00 -4.31
C GLN A 78 17.18 7.65 -2.97
N ARG A 79 16.60 8.09 -1.85
CA ARG A 79 17.08 7.71 -0.51
C ARG A 79 16.97 6.20 -0.27
N TRP A 80 15.90 5.56 -0.72
CA TRP A 80 15.78 4.11 -0.62
C TRP A 80 16.89 3.39 -1.41
N LEU A 81 17.20 3.83 -2.63
CA LEU A 81 18.30 3.29 -3.44
C LEU A 81 19.66 3.49 -2.79
N GLY A 82 19.91 4.66 -2.19
CA GLY A 82 21.19 4.99 -1.58
C GLY A 82 21.42 4.34 -0.22
N TYR A 83 20.37 4.21 0.61
CA TYR A 83 20.52 3.81 2.01
C TYR A 83 19.93 2.45 2.37
N ILE A 84 18.87 2.01 1.68
CA ILE A 84 18.14 0.79 2.07
C ILE A 84 18.49 -0.36 1.13
N LEU A 85 18.41 -0.16 -0.18
CA LEU A 85 18.70 -1.19 -1.19
C LEU A 85 20.04 -1.91 -0.94
N PRO A 86 21.16 -1.21 -0.63
CA PRO A 86 22.46 -1.87 -0.46
C PRO A 86 22.57 -2.76 0.80
N LEU A 87 21.61 -2.67 1.72
CA LEU A 87 21.64 -3.41 2.99
C LEU A 87 21.07 -4.83 2.87
N PHE A 88 20.43 -5.16 1.76
CA PHE A 88 19.72 -6.43 1.57
C PHE A 88 20.09 -7.07 0.23
N GLN A 89 19.97 -8.39 0.16
CA GLN A 89 20.01 -9.09 -1.12
C GLN A 89 18.74 -8.78 -1.93
N PRO A 90 18.80 -8.75 -3.27
CA PRO A 90 17.66 -8.41 -4.12
C PRO A 90 16.40 -9.24 -3.82
N GLU A 91 16.56 -10.52 -3.51
CA GLU A 91 15.47 -11.47 -3.26
C GLU A 91 14.75 -11.21 -1.92
N GLN A 92 15.39 -10.45 -1.02
CA GLN A 92 14.81 -10.07 0.28
C GLN A 92 13.97 -8.80 0.20
N LEU A 93 14.01 -8.10 -0.92
CA LEU A 93 13.34 -6.83 -1.12
C LEU A 93 12.20 -6.95 -2.12
N VAL A 94 11.11 -6.26 -1.82
CA VAL A 94 10.06 -6.04 -2.79
C VAL A 94 10.58 -5.04 -3.81
N THR A 95 10.58 -5.43 -5.08
CA THR A 95 10.92 -4.52 -6.18
C THR A 95 9.97 -3.32 -6.15
N GLN A 96 10.56 -2.13 -6.18
CA GLN A 96 9.85 -0.88 -6.36
C GLN A 96 10.55 -0.04 -7.43
N GLU A 97 9.76 0.55 -8.30
CA GLU A 97 10.25 1.29 -9.47
C GLU A 97 9.55 2.64 -9.55
N LEU A 98 10.32 3.69 -9.81
CA LEU A 98 9.77 5.03 -10.01
C LEU A 98 8.98 5.08 -11.32
N VAL A 99 7.76 5.60 -11.25
CA VAL A 99 6.92 5.81 -12.43
C VAL A 99 6.45 7.26 -12.50
N TYR A 100 6.55 7.86 -13.68
CA TYR A 100 6.08 9.21 -13.96
C TYR A 100 4.57 9.20 -14.26
N ILE A 101 3.82 9.97 -13.47
CA ILE A 101 2.35 10.09 -13.54
C ILE A 101 1.87 11.53 -13.77
N GLY A 102 2.76 12.53 -13.69
CA GLY A 102 2.38 13.95 -13.72
C GLY A 102 1.54 14.35 -14.94
N HIS A 103 1.85 13.76 -16.09
CA HIS A 103 1.10 13.99 -17.33
C HIS A 103 -0.35 13.49 -17.32
N LEU A 104 -0.72 12.57 -16.42
CA LEU A 104 -2.07 12.04 -16.32
C LEU A 104 -3.01 12.95 -15.52
N ASN A 105 -2.44 13.83 -14.68
CA ASN A 105 -3.19 14.65 -13.73
C ASN A 105 -4.26 13.85 -12.94
N VAL A 106 -3.92 12.62 -12.52
CA VAL A 106 -4.85 11.69 -11.86
C VAL A 106 -5.13 12.03 -10.39
N ILE A 107 -4.20 12.73 -9.73
CA ILE A 107 -4.25 13.01 -8.28
C ILE A 107 -5.58 13.68 -7.84
N PRO A 108 -6.09 14.74 -8.52
CA PRO A 108 -7.37 15.35 -8.14
C PRO A 108 -8.56 14.39 -8.23
N GLY A 109 -8.59 13.54 -9.26
CA GLY A 109 -9.62 12.52 -9.44
C GLY A 109 -9.58 11.47 -8.33
N LEU A 110 -8.40 10.92 -8.06
CA LEU A 110 -8.19 9.93 -6.99
C LEU A 110 -8.52 10.52 -5.60
N ASN A 111 -8.21 11.80 -5.36
CA ASN A 111 -8.61 12.48 -4.12
C ASN A 111 -10.12 12.70 -4.00
N THR A 112 -10.82 12.87 -5.13
CA THR A 112 -12.28 12.92 -5.16
C THR A 112 -12.87 11.57 -4.75
N ASP A 113 -12.29 10.47 -5.22
CA ASP A 113 -12.71 9.13 -4.79
C ASP A 113 -12.40 8.86 -3.31
N LEU A 114 -11.22 9.26 -2.81
CA LEU A 114 -10.91 9.15 -1.39
C LEU A 114 -11.90 9.91 -0.49
N ARG A 115 -12.38 11.09 -0.92
CA ARG A 115 -13.43 11.84 -0.20
C ARG A 115 -14.76 11.08 -0.16
N ARG A 116 -15.13 10.38 -1.24
CA ARG A 116 -16.32 9.52 -1.26
C ARG A 116 -16.21 8.38 -0.25
N PHE A 117 -15.00 7.85 -0.04
CA PHE A 117 -14.76 6.78 0.93
C PHE A 117 -14.70 7.25 2.41
N ASP A 118 -14.51 8.55 2.66
CA ASP A 118 -14.60 9.14 4.01
C ASP A 118 -16.06 9.26 4.48
N ASN A 119 -16.99 9.55 3.55
CA ASN A 119 -18.39 9.81 3.83
C ASN A 119 -19.31 8.80 3.12
N PRO A 120 -19.45 7.58 3.65
CA PRO A 120 -20.19 6.51 2.98
C PRO A 120 -21.71 6.68 2.97
N GLY A 121 -22.24 7.74 3.58
CA GLY A 121 -23.66 8.08 3.57
C GLY A 121 -23.89 9.50 4.09
N GLY A 122 -24.36 10.39 3.21
CA GLY A 122 -24.79 11.75 3.57
C GLY A 122 -26.04 11.83 4.46
N THR A 123 -26.43 10.74 5.13
CA THR A 123 -27.61 10.67 6.00
C THR A 123 -27.37 9.62 7.08
N SER A 124 -26.54 9.92 8.07
CA SER A 124 -26.72 9.39 9.44
C SER A 124 -25.60 9.90 10.32
N THR A 125 -25.95 10.89 11.13
CA THR A 125 -25.32 11.14 12.41
C THR A 125 -25.18 9.82 13.18
N SER A 126 -23.97 9.57 13.68
CA SER A 126 -23.61 8.71 14.83
C SER A 126 -23.02 7.30 14.67
N ASN A 127 -23.04 6.57 13.54
CA ASN A 127 -22.57 5.16 13.56
C ASN A 127 -21.55 4.75 12.48
N HIS A 128 -20.31 5.26 12.57
CA HIS A 128 -19.13 4.72 11.85
C HIS A 128 -18.60 3.38 12.43
N LEU A 129 -19.35 2.69 13.29
CA LEU A 129 -18.96 1.42 13.90
C LEU A 129 -19.39 0.20 13.08
N ALA A 130 -20.27 0.37 12.08
CA ALA A 130 -20.64 -0.73 11.19
C ALA A 130 -19.49 -0.95 10.19
N PRO A 131 -18.88 -2.16 10.15
CA PRO A 131 -17.98 -2.48 9.07
C PRO A 131 -18.72 -2.41 7.75
N PRO A 132 -18.03 -2.02 6.68
CA PRO A 132 -18.67 -1.87 5.40
C PRO A 132 -19.26 -3.17 4.85
N PRO A 133 -20.26 -3.07 3.95
CA PRO A 133 -20.71 -4.22 3.16
C PRO A 133 -19.51 -4.95 2.55
N LYS A 134 -19.54 -6.29 2.56
CA LYS A 134 -18.46 -7.12 2.01
C LYS A 134 -18.13 -6.65 0.59
N GLY A 135 -16.86 -6.33 0.34
CA GLY A 135 -16.36 -5.96 -1.00
C GLY A 135 -16.30 -4.46 -1.32
N LYS A 136 -16.68 -3.56 -0.41
CA LYS A 136 -16.53 -2.11 -0.59
C LYS A 136 -15.37 -1.56 0.25
N PHE A 137 -14.55 -0.69 -0.36
CA PHE A 137 -13.46 0.02 0.33
C PHE A 137 -14.02 1.23 1.09
N TYR A 138 -13.60 1.38 2.35
CA TYR A 138 -13.93 2.53 3.19
C TYR A 138 -12.76 2.88 4.07
N ARG A 139 -12.63 4.17 4.37
CA ARG A 139 -11.51 4.70 5.14
C ARG A 139 -11.84 4.63 6.62
N SER A 140 -10.89 4.13 7.40
CA SER A 140 -11.03 4.17 8.86
C SER A 140 -11.01 5.62 9.34
N ARG A 141 -11.64 5.90 10.49
CA ARG A 141 -11.59 7.25 11.09
C ARG A 141 -10.16 7.78 11.27
N ALA A 142 -9.19 6.89 11.53
CA ALA A 142 -7.78 7.25 11.70
C ALA A 142 -7.09 7.64 10.37
N GLN A 143 -7.65 7.25 9.24
CA GLN A 143 -7.11 7.51 7.90
C GLN A 143 -7.88 8.61 7.16
N SER A 144 -9.15 8.83 7.51
CA SER A 144 -10.01 9.86 6.93
C SER A 144 -9.49 11.27 7.14
N GLY A 145 -9.78 12.15 6.17
CA GLY A 145 -9.37 13.56 6.20
C GLY A 145 -7.93 13.82 5.73
N THR A 146 -7.14 12.79 5.43
CA THR A 146 -5.86 12.93 4.74
C THR A 146 -5.98 12.49 3.29
N PHE A 147 -5.30 13.13 2.35
CA PHE A 147 -5.46 12.82 0.91
C PHE A 147 -4.09 12.63 0.23
N LEU A 148 -4.08 12.29 -1.06
CA LEU A 148 -2.85 12.25 -1.84
C LEU A 148 -2.28 13.65 -1.98
N ALA A 149 -0.96 13.74 -1.87
CA ALA A 149 -0.26 14.98 -2.13
C ALA A 149 -0.11 15.22 -3.63
N LYS A 150 0.13 16.48 -4.01
CA LYS A 150 0.57 16.80 -5.37
C LYS A 150 1.98 16.23 -5.57
N ASP A 151 2.10 15.27 -6.49
CA ASP A 151 3.35 14.64 -6.86
C ASP A 151 3.27 14.16 -8.31
N ASP A 152 4.37 14.30 -9.03
CA ASP A 152 4.48 13.88 -10.43
C ASP A 152 4.91 12.41 -10.56
N PHE A 153 5.30 11.78 -9.45
CA PHE A 153 5.79 10.42 -9.41
C PHE A 153 5.01 9.53 -8.44
N GLY A 154 4.84 8.27 -8.86
CA GLY A 154 4.41 7.15 -8.02
C GLY A 154 5.48 6.08 -7.94
N LEU A 155 5.17 5.01 -7.21
CA LEU A 155 5.98 3.78 -7.20
C LEU A 155 5.16 2.62 -7.73
N LEU A 156 5.68 1.90 -8.72
CA LEU A 156 5.23 0.55 -9.05
C LEU A 156 5.88 -0.42 -8.08
N VAL A 157 5.07 -1.20 -7.36
CA VAL A 157 5.53 -2.17 -6.37
C VAL A 157 5.01 -3.54 -6.76
N THR A 158 5.83 -4.58 -6.65
CA THR A 158 5.37 -5.95 -6.92
C THR A 158 4.16 -6.32 -6.04
N ASP A 159 3.12 -6.85 -6.68
CA ASP A 159 1.96 -7.39 -5.97
C ASP A 159 2.35 -8.70 -5.27
N MET A 160 2.32 -8.66 -3.93
CA MET A 160 2.62 -9.81 -3.08
C MET A 160 1.35 -10.48 -2.53
N ALA A 161 0.16 -10.12 -3.03
CA ALA A 161 -1.08 -10.80 -2.66
C ALA A 161 -1.05 -12.27 -3.13
N PRO A 162 -1.69 -13.19 -2.37
CA PRO A 162 -1.74 -14.60 -2.76
C PRO A 162 -2.40 -14.77 -4.12
N LYS A 163 -1.77 -15.56 -5.01
CA LYS A 163 -2.36 -15.84 -6.31
C LYS A 163 -3.54 -16.79 -6.14
N LYS A 164 -4.73 -16.36 -6.59
CA LYS A 164 -5.98 -17.15 -6.47
C LYS A 164 -5.89 -18.55 -7.10
N SER A 165 -5.05 -18.70 -8.12
CA SER A 165 -4.86 -19.95 -8.84
C SER A 165 -3.97 -20.97 -8.13
N ALA A 166 -3.21 -20.57 -7.10
CA ALA A 166 -2.08 -21.36 -6.59
C ALA A 166 -2.27 -21.94 -5.18
N GLN A 167 -3.47 -21.83 -4.59
CA GLN A 167 -3.73 -22.22 -3.18
C GLN A 167 -2.68 -21.66 -2.19
N GLU A 168 -2.19 -20.44 -2.46
CA GLU A 168 -1.16 -19.79 -1.63
C GLU A 168 -1.79 -19.13 -0.40
N THR A 169 -1.06 -19.16 0.72
CA THR A 169 -1.35 -18.36 1.90
C THR A 169 -0.18 -17.43 2.17
N VAL A 170 -0.44 -16.12 2.15
CA VAL A 170 0.55 -15.09 2.46
C VAL A 170 0.26 -14.51 3.85
N VAL A 171 1.31 -14.39 4.68
CA VAL A 171 1.24 -13.78 6.00
C VAL A 171 2.03 -12.48 5.99
N GLU A 172 1.34 -11.36 6.19
CA GLU A 172 2.00 -10.08 6.41
C GLU A 172 2.45 -9.97 7.87
N PHE A 173 3.75 -9.78 8.09
CA PHE A 173 4.32 -9.55 9.41
C PHE A 173 5.03 -8.20 9.45
N LYS A 174 4.59 -7.33 10.38
CA LYS A 174 5.22 -6.04 10.65
C LYS A 174 6.06 -6.15 11.93
N PRO A 175 7.33 -6.55 11.85
CA PRO A 175 8.19 -6.62 13.02
C PRO A 175 8.25 -5.24 13.68
N LYS A 176 8.21 -5.23 15.01
CA LYS A 176 8.57 -4.05 15.79
C LYS A 176 10.04 -4.14 16.15
N TRP A 177 10.56 -3.11 16.81
CA TRP A 177 11.90 -3.13 17.36
C TRP A 177 12.09 -4.35 18.27
N LEU A 178 12.97 -5.26 17.86
CA LEU A 178 13.25 -6.52 18.57
C LEU A 178 14.33 -6.34 19.63
N SER A 179 15.28 -5.42 19.41
CA SER A 179 16.31 -5.07 20.38
C SER A 179 15.84 -3.95 21.31
N THR A 180 16.27 -4.00 22.57
CA THR A 180 16.14 -2.88 23.50
C THR A 180 17.03 -1.71 23.05
N SER A 181 16.63 -0.49 23.42
CA SER A 181 17.50 0.68 23.23
C SER A 181 18.72 0.56 24.14
N ARG A 182 19.89 1.03 23.68
CA ARG A 182 21.09 1.18 24.54
C ARG A 182 20.86 2.17 25.68
N GLU A 183 19.97 3.14 25.48
CA GLU A 183 19.63 4.19 26.45
C GLU A 183 18.42 3.80 27.32
N ILE A 184 18.12 2.51 27.44
CA ILE A 184 16.99 2.06 28.25
C ILE A 184 17.24 2.37 29.74
N PRO A 185 16.27 2.92 30.48
CA PRO A 185 16.44 3.13 31.91
C PRO A 185 16.81 1.82 32.62
N PRO A 186 17.73 1.80 33.60
CA PRO A 186 18.24 0.56 34.19
C PRO A 186 17.18 -0.37 34.78
N LYS A 187 16.00 0.16 35.12
CA LYS A 187 14.88 -0.58 35.72
C LYS A 187 13.74 -0.88 34.74
N ALA A 188 13.89 -0.60 33.45
CA ALA A 188 12.83 -0.85 32.49
C ALA A 188 12.74 -2.35 32.14
N ILE A 189 11.60 -2.94 32.48
CA ILE A 189 11.31 -4.37 32.31
C ILE A 189 10.51 -4.67 31.02
N ARG A 190 10.20 -3.66 30.21
CA ARG A 190 9.38 -3.79 28.99
C ARG A 190 10.13 -3.26 27.78
N CYS A 191 10.03 -3.95 26.65
CA CYS A 191 10.44 -3.40 25.37
C CYS A 191 9.55 -2.21 24.97
N ARG A 192 10.01 -1.39 24.02
CA ARG A 192 9.27 -0.19 23.54
C ARG A 192 7.82 -0.52 23.18
N THR A 193 7.61 -1.60 22.44
CA THR A 193 6.28 -2.04 22.00
C THR A 193 5.39 -2.39 23.19
N CYS A 194 5.88 -3.19 24.14
CA CYS A 194 5.13 -3.55 25.36
C CYS A 194 4.83 -2.34 26.24
N ALA A 195 5.76 -1.39 26.36
CA ALA A 195 5.55 -0.16 27.11
C ALA A 195 4.48 0.73 26.45
N LEU A 196 4.51 0.89 25.12
CA LEU A 196 3.47 1.62 24.38
C LEU A 196 2.10 0.98 24.57
N HIS A 197 2.01 -0.35 24.49
CA HIS A 197 0.75 -1.06 24.73
C HIS A 197 0.22 -0.87 26.16
N ALA A 198 1.10 -0.89 27.16
CA ALA A 198 0.70 -0.66 28.55
C ALA A 198 0.22 0.78 28.80
N ARG A 199 0.71 1.76 28.02
CA ARG A 199 0.30 3.17 28.10
C ARG A 199 -1.06 3.42 27.45
N THR A 200 -1.45 2.60 26.47
CA THR A 200 -2.74 2.76 25.80
C THR A 200 -3.87 2.29 26.72
N PRO A 201 -4.93 3.09 26.96
CA PRO A 201 -6.02 2.72 27.87
C PRO A 201 -6.63 1.35 27.55
N ARG A 202 -6.97 0.57 28.60
CA ARG A 202 -7.72 -0.68 28.45
C ARG A 202 -9.04 -0.37 27.72
N GLY A 203 -9.21 -0.89 26.49
CA GLY A 203 -10.41 -0.68 25.66
C GLY A 203 -10.15 -0.12 24.26
N SER A 204 -8.96 0.42 23.98
CA SER A 204 -8.59 0.91 22.64
C SER A 204 -8.25 -0.19 21.62
N TRP A 205 -7.90 -1.40 22.10
CA TRP A 205 -7.60 -2.57 21.26
C TRP A 205 -8.85 -3.17 20.58
N GLY A 206 -10.05 -2.66 20.87
CA GLY A 206 -11.29 -3.11 20.23
C GLY A 206 -11.46 -2.66 18.77
N ARG A 207 -10.65 -1.72 18.25
CA ARG A 207 -10.88 -1.12 16.92
C ARG A 207 -9.96 -1.61 15.79
N GLU A 208 -9.07 -2.57 16.06
CA GLU A 208 -8.19 -3.16 15.06
C GLU A 208 -8.24 -4.69 15.13
N LYS A 209 -9.45 -5.26 14.99
CA LYS A 209 -9.65 -6.70 14.81
C LYS A 209 -10.58 -6.96 13.62
N LYS A 210 -10.00 -7.06 12.44
CA LYS A 210 -10.52 -7.92 11.36
C LYS A 210 -9.33 -8.56 10.65
N TYR A 211 -8.74 -9.57 11.29
CA TYR A 211 -8.07 -10.73 10.68
C TYR A 211 -7.72 -11.69 11.82
N ARG A 212 -8.76 -12.30 12.42
CA ARG A 212 -8.63 -13.48 13.28
C ARG A 212 -9.83 -14.40 13.01
N SER A 213 -9.74 -15.12 11.91
CA SER A 213 -10.20 -16.51 11.78
C SER A 213 -9.11 -17.16 10.94
N SER A 214 -8.41 -18.20 11.33
CA SER A 214 -8.85 -19.38 12.06
C SER A 214 -7.58 -20.16 12.41
N ILE A 215 -7.19 -20.18 13.69
CA ILE A 215 -6.39 -21.27 14.22
C ILE A 215 -7.13 -21.74 15.45
N LEU A 216 -7.62 -22.97 15.33
CA LEU A 216 -8.38 -23.70 16.31
C LEU A 216 -7.65 -23.73 17.64
N SER A 217 -8.45 -23.50 18.68
CA SER A 217 -8.22 -23.86 20.06
C SER A 217 -7.72 -25.31 20.19
N LEU A 218 -6.51 -25.48 20.72
CA LEU A 218 -6.10 -26.72 21.37
C LEU A 218 -6.13 -26.50 22.89
N PRO A 219 -6.69 -27.43 23.67
CA PRO A 219 -6.74 -27.32 25.12
C PRO A 219 -5.34 -27.52 25.71
N ALA A 220 -4.98 -26.68 26.68
CA ALA A 220 -3.78 -26.85 27.48
C ALA A 220 -3.92 -28.11 28.35
N GLN A 221 -2.93 -29.01 28.26
CA GLN A 221 -2.70 -30.06 29.25
C GLN A 221 -1.68 -29.54 30.28
N PRO A 222 -1.93 -29.67 31.59
CA PRO A 222 -0.97 -29.31 32.62
C PRO A 222 0.15 -30.34 32.76
N CYS A 223 1.30 -29.88 33.25
CA CYS A 223 2.50 -30.68 33.56
C CYS A 223 2.27 -31.74 34.63
#